data_AF-A0A3D4AC99-F1
#
_entry.id   AF-A0A3D4AC99-F1
#
_cell.length_a   1.000
_cell.length_b   1.000
_cell.length_c   1.000
_cell.angle_alpha   90.00
_cell.angle_beta   90.00
_cell.angle_gamma   90.00
#
_symmetry.space_group_name_H-M   'P 1'
#
loop_
_entity.id
_entity.type
_entity.pdbx_description
1 polymer ?
#
loop_
_entity_poly.entity_id
_entity_poly.type
_entity_poly.pdbx_seq_one_letter_code
_entity_poly.pdbx_strand_id
1 'polypeptide(L)' 'MLDRGKIQIDLIKLAESGRLLRVSEPQSGLSLERKIDNKRPVHDQKRQLIEIFEATLARAQVNLA' A
#
# COMPACT_ATOMS: atom_id res chain seq x y z
N MET A 1 2.68 13.55 22.83
CA MET A 1 3.36 12.25 22.62
C MET A 1 2.55 11.45 21.62
N LEU A 2 3.16 10.97 20.53
CA LEU A 2 2.50 9.99 19.64
C LEU A 2 2.28 8.70 20.44
N ASP A 3 1.02 8.34 20.63
CA ASP A 3 0.63 7.10 21.29
C ASP A 3 1.04 5.93 20.38
N ARG A 4 2.15 5.27 20.72
CA ARG A 4 2.77 4.24 19.89
C ARG A 4 1.88 3.01 19.70
N GLY A 5 0.84 2.84 20.54
CA GLY A 5 -0.19 1.81 20.36
C GLY A 5 -1.11 2.01 19.16
N LYS A 6 -1.01 3.17 18.47
CA LYS A 6 -1.84 3.53 17.31
C LYS A 6 -1.08 3.52 16.00
N ILE A 7 0.20 3.13 15.96
CA ILE A 7 0.95 3.07 14.70
C ILE A 7 0.86 1.65 14.14
N GLN A 8 0.33 1.52 12.92
CA GLN A 8 0.29 0.26 12.18
C GLN A 8 1.46 0.19 11.19
N ILE A 9 2.06 -0.99 11.08
CA ILE A 9 3.16 -1.25 10.15
C ILE A 9 2.74 -2.37 9.22
N ASP A 10 2.66 -2.07 7.92
CA ASP A 10 2.28 -3.01 6.89
C ASP A 10 3.43 -3.27 5.91
N LEU A 11 3.65 -4.54 5.59
CA LEU A 11 4.50 -4.95 4.48
C LEU A 11 3.62 -5.35 3.30
N ILE A 12 3.47 -4.44 2.33
CA ILE A 12 2.62 -4.65 1.17
C ILE A 12 3.45 -5.28 0.06
N LYS A 13 3.02 -6.47 -0.41
CA LYS A 13 3.60 -7.14 -1.57
C LYS A 13 2.99 -6.56 -2.85
N LEU A 14 3.86 -6.14 -3.77
CA LEU A 14 3.48 -5.63 -5.09
C LEU A 14 3.69 -6.73 -6.14
N ALA A 15 3.18 -6.50 -7.36
CA ALA A 15 3.51 -7.32 -8.52
C ALA A 15 5.03 -7.34 -8.78
N GLU A 16 5.51 -8.35 -9.51
CA GLU A 16 6.92 -8.49 -9.88
C GLU A 16 7.91 -8.41 -8.70
N SER A 17 7.57 -8.98 -7.55
CA SER A 17 8.41 -9.03 -6.34
C SER A 17 8.71 -7.69 -5.64
N GLY A 18 8.05 -6.60 -6.04
CA GLY A 18 8.13 -5.32 -5.33
C GLY A 18 7.57 -5.41 -3.90
N ARG A 19 8.10 -4.59 -2.99
CA ARG A 19 7.61 -4.48 -1.60
C ARG A 19 7.57 -3.03 -1.16
N LEU A 20 6.52 -2.65 -0.47
CA LEU A 20 6.35 -1.35 0.15
C LEU A 20 6.19 -1.51 1.66
N LEU A 21 6.99 -0.77 2.42
CA LEU A 21 6.79 -0.64 3.86
C LEU A 21 5.93 0.58 4.12
N ARG A 22 4.77 0.38 4.73
CA ARG A 22 3.87 1.47 5.14
C ARG A 22 3.84 1.54 6.66
N VAL A 23 3.94 2.76 7.18
CA VAL A 23 3.72 3.11 8.58
C VAL A 23 2.54 4.07 8.59
N SER A 24 1.45 3.70 9.24
CA SER A 24 0.21 4.50 9.27
C SER A 24 -0.24 4.80 10.69
N GLU A 25 -0.91 5.94 10.85
CA GLU A 25 -1.63 6.31 12.08
C GLU A 25 -3.13 6.37 11.73
N PRO A 26 -3.92 5.35 12.13
CA PRO A 26 -5.30 5.18 11.65
C PRO A 26 -6.26 6.31 12.03
N GLN A 27 -6.02 7.05 13.11
CA GLN A 27 -6.96 8.08 13.56
C GLN A 27 -6.86 9.36 12.71
N SER A 28 -5.66 9.73 12.27
CA SER A 28 -5.44 10.86 11.37
C SER A 28 -5.47 10.50 9.90
N GLY A 29 -5.33 9.22 9.55
CA GLY A 29 -5.17 8.76 8.17
C GLY A 29 -3.80 9.08 7.57
N LEU A 30 -2.85 9.58 8.36
CA LEU A 30 -1.50 9.85 7.92
C LEU A 30 -0.75 8.53 7.67
N SER A 31 -0.05 8.46 6.55
CA SER A 31 0.82 7.33 6.23
C SER A 31 2.17 7.79 5.67
N LEU A 32 3.22 7.13 6.15
CA LEU A 32 4.58 7.25 5.64
C LEU A 32 4.93 5.94 4.95
N GLU A 33 5.39 6.04 3.70
CA GLU A 33 5.66 4.90 2.86
C GLU A 33 7.11 4.94 2.38
N ARG A 34 7.81 3.82 2.51
CA ARG A 34 9.20 3.69 2.09
C ARG A 34 9.35 2.50 1.15
N LYS A 35 10.10 2.73 0.07
CA LYS A 35 10.52 1.67 -0.85
C LYS A 35 11.37 0.66 -0.10
N ILE A 36 11.18 -0.62 -0.39
CA ILE A 36 12.14 -1.66 -0.03
C ILE A 36 13.12 -1.91 -1.19
N ASP A 37 12.70 -1.71 -2.44
CA ASP A 37 13.61 -1.76 -3.59
C ASP A 37 14.17 -0.36 -3.93
N ASN A 38 15.47 -0.17 -3.67
CA ASN A 38 16.19 1.07 -3.97
C ASN A 38 16.34 1.34 -5.47
N LYS A 39 16.09 0.36 -6.34
CA LYS A 39 16.30 0.48 -7.79
C LYS A 39 15.08 0.98 -8.57
N ARG A 40 13.88 1.08 -7.95
CA ARG A 40 12.64 1.52 -8.61
C ARG A 40 12.08 2.82 -7.98
N PRO A 41 11.63 3.84 -8.74
CA PRO A 41 10.95 5.04 -8.21
C PRO A 41 9.70 4.75 -7.35
N VAL A 42 9.34 5.63 -6.39
CA VAL A 42 8.17 5.43 -5.49
C VAL A 42 6.90 5.48 -6.32
N HIS A 43 6.89 6.43 -7.26
CA HIS A 43 5.81 6.66 -8.21
C HIS A 43 5.43 5.39 -8.97
N ASP A 44 6.41 4.65 -9.48
CA ASP A 44 6.15 3.44 -10.26
C ASP A 44 5.60 2.30 -9.41
N GLN A 45 6.05 2.20 -8.15
CA GLN A 45 5.51 1.24 -7.18
C GLN A 45 4.06 1.59 -6.79
N LYS A 46 3.71 2.88 -6.70
CA LYS A 46 2.34 3.33 -6.41
C LYS A 46 1.40 3.09 -7.58
N ARG A 47 1.84 3.32 -8.81
CA ARG A 47 1.05 3.02 -10.01
C ARG A 47 0.67 1.55 -10.07
N GLN A 48 1.61 0.63 -9.81
CA GLN A 48 1.32 -0.80 -9.73
C GLN A 48 0.31 -1.15 -8.63
N LEU A 49 0.35 -0.46 -7.48
CA LEU A 49 -0.63 -0.66 -6.41
C LEU A 49 -2.04 -0.26 -6.84
N ILE A 50 -2.17 0.87 -7.54
CA ILE A 50 -3.45 1.37 -8.08
C ILE A 50 -4.02 0.37 -9.09
N GLU A 51 -3.19 -0.08 -10.03
CA GLU A 51 -3.60 -1.06 -11.06
C GLU A 51 -4.11 -2.38 -10.43
N ILE A 52 -3.43 -2.89 -9.40
CA ILE A 52 -3.86 -4.10 -8.68
C ILE A 52 -5.20 -3.85 -7.94
N PHE A 53 -5.34 -2.70 -7.30
CA PHE A 53 -6.56 -2.34 -6.59
C PHE A 53 -7.76 -2.24 -7.52
N GLU A 54 -7.61 -1.53 -8.64
CA GLU A 54 -8.64 -1.39 -9.67
C GLU A 54 -9.04 -2.74 -10.26
N ALA A 55 -8.07 -3.60 -10.59
CA ALA A 55 -8.34 -4.95 -11.09
C ALA A 55 -9.09 -5.82 -10.07
N THR A 56 -8.77 -5.70 -8.79
CA THR A 56 -9.44 -6.43 -7.71
C THR A 56 -10.87 -5.92 -7.51
N LEU A 57 -11.06 -4.60 -7.53
CA LEU A 57 -12.38 -3.97 -7.42
C LEU A 57 -13.29 -4.37 -8.58
N ALA A 58 -12.79 -4.36 -9.81
CA ALA A 58 -13.55 -4.79 -11.00
C ALA A 58 -14.00 -6.26 -10.87
N ARG A 59 -13.13 -7.16 -10.40
CA ARG A 59 -13.48 -8.58 -10.15
C ARG A 59 -14.54 -8.73 -9.06
N ALA A 60 -14.43 -7.96 -7.98
CA ALA A 60 -15.42 -7.99 -6.90
C ALA A 60 -16.80 -7.49 -7.37
N GLN A 61 -16.85 -6.45 -8.20
CA GLN A 61 -18.10 -5.94 -8.77
C GLN A 61 -18.76 -6.95 -9.72
N VAL A 62 -17.98 -7.69 -10.52
CA VAL A 62 -18.49 -8.77 -11.38
C VAL A 62 -19.06 -9.94 -10.57
N ASN A 63 -18.52 -10.22 -9.39
CA ASN A 63 -19.02 -11.31 -8.52
C ASN A 63 -20.24 -10.92 -7.67
N LEU A 64 -20.62 -9.63 -7.66
CA LEU A 64 -21.79 -9.11 -6.94
C LEU A 64 -23.01 -8.88 -7.86
N ALA A 65 -22.83 -9.04 -9.17
CA ALA A 65 -23.87 -8.92 -10.20
C ALA A 65 -24.38 -10.31 -10.63
#